data_AF-A0A945SPW7-F1
#
_entry.id   AF-A0A945SPW7-F1
#
_cell.length_a   1.000
_cell.length_b   1.000
_cell.length_c   1.000
_cell.angle_alpha   90.00
_cell.angle_beta   90.00
_cell.angle_gamma   90.00
#
_symmetry.space_group_name_H-M   'P 1'
#
loop_
_entity.id
_entity.type
_entity.pdbx_description
1 polymer ?
#
loop_
_entity_poly.entity_id
_entity_poly.type
_entity_poly.pdbx_seq_one_letter_code
_entity_poly.pdbx_strand_id
1 'polypeptide(L)'
;MATVQIDGLGPDYESVSGTLAITRRLSDKVLAAFNHAYATGELEVAAKLRTVLKITESKRLKGDKRGGYDATAHADLWVGFVEARNTYKVLCEKKAAKAADLESAQEKMKSAYRAWSEI
;
A
#
# COMPACT_ATOMS: atom_id res chain seq x y z
N MET A 1 24.53 -15.79 1.70
CA MET A 1 23.42 -14.82 1.79
C MET A 1 23.88 -13.54 1.13
N ALA A 2 23.26 -13.10 0.03
CA ALA A 2 23.67 -11.89 -0.68
C ALA A 2 22.99 -10.66 -0.04
N THR A 3 23.79 -9.71 0.41
CA THR A 3 23.37 -8.48 1.09
C THR A 3 23.30 -7.33 0.11
N VAL A 4 22.22 -6.56 0.12
CA VAL A 4 22.08 -5.34 -0.71
C VAL A 4 22.01 -4.14 0.22
N GLN A 5 23.01 -3.26 0.16
CA GLN A 5 22.99 -1.97 0.83
C GLN A 5 21.97 -1.05 0.14
N ILE A 6 21.17 -0.32 0.94
CA ILE A 6 20.26 0.71 0.43
C ILE A 6 20.83 2.08 0.81
N ASP A 7 21.54 2.70 -0.12
CA ASP A 7 22.01 4.08 0.05
C ASP A 7 20.84 5.07 -0.05
N GLY A 8 20.82 6.07 0.83
CA GLY A 8 19.87 7.21 0.78
C GLY A 8 18.71 7.20 1.78
N LEU A 9 18.62 6.21 2.68
CA LEU A 9 17.69 6.21 3.83
C LEU A 9 18.48 6.31 5.14
N GLY A 10 18.85 7.53 5.54
CA GLY A 10 19.44 7.79 6.85
C GLY A 10 18.47 8.52 7.77
N PRO A 11 17.94 7.84 8.80
CA PRO A 11 17.63 8.48 10.09
C PRO A 11 18.66 8.06 11.15
N ASP A 12 18.79 8.84 12.23
CA ASP A 12 19.69 8.67 13.39
C ASP A 12 19.64 7.28 14.05
N TYR A 13 20.28 6.30 13.44
CA TYR A 13 20.40 4.93 13.96
C TYR A 13 21.87 4.56 14.22
N GLU A 14 22.64 5.44 14.85
CA GLU A 14 24.06 5.20 15.18
C GLU A 14 24.29 3.90 15.99
N SER A 15 23.26 3.37 16.66
CA SER A 15 23.32 2.16 17.49
C SER A 15 22.78 0.89 16.82
N VAL A 16 22.26 0.96 15.58
CA VAL A 16 21.70 -0.22 14.89
C VAL A 16 22.75 -0.85 13.98
N SER A 17 23.47 -1.82 14.51
CA SER A 17 24.34 -2.71 13.74
C SER A 17 23.51 -3.86 13.14
N GLY A 18 23.43 -3.91 11.82
CA GLY A 18 22.80 -5.02 11.09
C GLY A 18 22.64 -4.73 9.61
N THR A 19 22.93 -5.70 8.75
CA THR A 19 22.56 -5.60 7.34
C THR A 19 21.06 -5.83 7.23
N LEU A 20 20.29 -4.82 6.84
CA LEU A 20 18.86 -4.98 6.56
C LEU A 20 18.72 -5.99 5.41
N ALA A 21 18.44 -7.24 5.76
CA ALA A 21 18.06 -8.23 4.77
C ALA A 21 16.71 -7.79 4.18
N ILE A 22 16.72 -7.46 2.90
CA ILE A 22 15.51 -7.17 2.13
C ILE A 22 14.77 -8.50 1.97
N THR A 23 13.89 -8.76 2.92
CA THR A 23 13.13 -9.99 3.05
C THR A 23 11.67 -9.73 2.75
N ARG A 24 10.94 -10.79 2.40
CA ARG A 24 9.48 -10.77 2.34
C ARG A 24 8.83 -10.13 3.57
N ARG A 25 9.33 -10.45 4.77
CA ARG A 25 8.80 -9.91 6.04
C ARG A 25 8.93 -8.40 6.12
N LEU A 26 9.99 -7.82 5.56
CA LEU A 26 10.16 -6.37 5.50
C LEU A 26 9.12 -5.75 4.56
N SER A 27 8.95 -6.29 3.35
CA SER A 27 7.91 -5.84 2.41
C SER A 27 6.51 -5.92 3.02
N ASP A 28 6.16 -7.03 3.67
CA ASP A 28 4.86 -7.23 4.32
C ASP A 28 4.60 -6.15 5.39
N LYS A 29 5.62 -5.79 6.19
CA LYS A 29 5.53 -4.73 7.20
C LYS A 29 5.37 -3.34 6.58
N VAL A 30 6.15 -3.03 5.55
CA VAL A 30 6.06 -1.74 4.85
C VAL A 30 4.69 -1.60 4.19
N LEU A 31 4.17 -2.67 3.57
CA LEU A 31 2.83 -2.70 2.99
C LEU A 31 1.74 -2.50 4.05
N ALA A 32 1.83 -3.18 5.19
CA ALA A 32 0.87 -3.00 6.28
C ALA A 32 0.87 -1.56 6.84
N ALA A 33 2.07 -0.98 7.05
CA ALA A 33 2.22 0.40 7.50
C ALA A 33 1.66 1.38 6.45
N PHE A 34 1.93 1.13 5.15
CA PHE A 34 1.38 1.92 4.06
C PHE A 34 -0.15 1.90 4.07
N ASN A 35 -0.75 0.72 4.16
CA ASN A 35 -2.21 0.58 4.16
C ASN A 35 -2.84 1.36 5.31
N HIS A 36 -2.26 1.28 6.49
CA HIS A 36 -2.71 2.02 7.66
C HIS A 36 -2.60 3.54 7.47
N ALA A 37 -1.42 4.05 7.11
CA ALA A 37 -1.19 5.48 6.91
C ALA A 37 -2.12 6.08 5.84
N TYR A 38 -2.33 5.36 4.74
CA TYR A 38 -3.23 5.83 3.69
C TYR A 38 -4.70 5.87 4.17
N ALA A 39 -5.12 4.89 4.97
CA ALA A 39 -6.47 4.81 5.49
C ALA A 39 -6.80 5.88 6.55
N THR A 40 -5.79 6.29 7.33
CA THR A 40 -5.92 7.36 8.34
C THR A 40 -5.77 8.77 7.75
N GLY A 41 -5.36 8.88 6.48
CA GLY A 41 -5.16 10.16 5.80
C GLY A 41 -3.76 10.75 5.97
N GLU A 42 -2.81 9.99 6.51
CA GLU A 42 -1.39 10.38 6.60
C GLU A 42 -0.70 10.23 5.23
N LEU A 43 -1.14 11.02 4.25
CA LEU A 43 -0.75 10.86 2.85
C LEU A 43 0.75 11.06 2.60
N GLU A 44 1.41 11.95 3.36
CA GLU A 44 2.86 12.15 3.26
C GLU A 44 3.64 10.92 3.74
N VAL A 45 3.20 10.30 4.84
CA VAL A 45 3.79 9.08 5.39
C VAL A 45 3.54 7.92 4.43
N ALA A 46 2.32 7.79 3.91
CA ALA A 46 1.99 6.80 2.90
C ALA A 46 2.83 6.94 1.62
N ALA A 47 3.09 8.17 1.15
CA ALA A 47 3.95 8.41 0.00
C ALA A 47 5.40 7.94 0.25
N LYS A 48 5.96 8.24 1.43
CA LYS A 48 7.29 7.76 1.83
C LYS A 48 7.33 6.24 1.90
N LEU A 49 6.34 5.61 2.53
CA LEU A 49 6.24 4.16 2.65
C LEU A 49 6.07 3.47 1.29
N ARG A 50 5.34 4.07 0.34
CA ARG A 50 5.21 3.55 -1.04
C ARG A 50 6.56 3.57 -1.78
N THR A 51 7.36 4.62 -1.57
CA THR A 51 8.73 4.68 -2.11
C THR A 51 9.61 3.59 -1.50
N VAL A 52 9.56 3.42 -0.18
CA VAL A 52 10.30 2.34 0.51
C VAL A 52 9.87 0.97 -0.03
N LEU A 53 8.57 0.73 -0.21
CA LEU A 53 8.04 -0.53 -0.73
C LEU A 53 8.57 -0.86 -2.13
N LYS A 54 8.63 0.13 -3.03
CA LYS A 54 9.22 -0.03 -4.37
C LYS A 54 10.72 -0.38 -4.30
N ILE A 55 11.46 0.26 -3.39
CA ILE A 55 12.88 -0.03 -3.19
C ILE A 55 13.06 -1.46 -2.65
N THR A 56 12.26 -1.88 -1.67
CA THR A 56 12.34 -3.23 -1.11
C THR A 56 11.97 -4.29 -2.13
N GLU A 57 10.92 -4.08 -2.93
CA GLU A 57 10.51 -5.03 -3.95
C GLU A 57 11.51 -5.12 -5.12
N SER A 58 12.09 -4.00 -5.56
CA SER A 58 13.08 -3.98 -6.66
C SER A 58 14.39 -4.67 -6.30
N LYS A 59 14.83 -4.55 -5.05
CA LYS A 59 16.07 -5.14 -4.54
C LYS A 59 15.88 -6.56 -3.99
N ARG A 60 14.65 -7.12 -4.00
CA ARG A 60 14.35 -8.46 -3.50
C ARG A 60 14.98 -9.54 -4.39
N LEU A 61 15.65 -10.51 -3.77
CA LEU A 61 16.22 -11.67 -4.47
C LEU A 61 15.12 -12.50 -5.14
N LYS A 62 15.38 -13.02 -6.35
CA LYS A 62 14.40 -13.75 -7.17
C LYS A 62 13.77 -14.95 -6.45
N GLY A 63 14.52 -15.63 -5.56
CA GLY A 63 14.04 -16.77 -4.78
C GLY A 63 13.11 -16.43 -3.61
N ASP A 64 12.98 -15.15 -3.23
CA ASP A 64 12.09 -14.68 -2.16
C ASP A 64 10.83 -13.98 -2.73
N LYS A 65 10.64 -14.01 -4.06
CA LYS A 65 9.41 -13.54 -4.72
C LYS A 65 8.35 -14.64 -4.65
N ARG A 66 7.15 -14.31 -4.15
CA ARG A 66 5.97 -15.15 -4.37
C ARG A 66 5.64 -15.12 -5.87
N GLY A 67 5.40 -16.27 -6.48
CA GLY A 67 4.83 -16.30 -7.84
C GLY A 67 3.46 -15.63 -7.81
N GLY A 68 3.25 -14.60 -8.64
CA GLY A 68 1.97 -13.93 -8.81
C GLY A 68 1.62 -12.81 -7.80
N TYR A 69 2.38 -12.62 -6.72
CA TYR A 69 2.07 -11.59 -5.71
C TYR A 69 3.05 -10.41 -5.79
N ASP A 70 2.50 -9.23 -6.10
CA ASP A 70 3.22 -7.96 -6.16
C ASP A 70 2.69 -7.00 -5.08
N ALA A 71 3.51 -6.74 -4.06
CA ALA A 71 3.16 -5.85 -2.96
C ALA A 71 2.92 -4.40 -3.43
N THR A 72 3.57 -3.97 -4.52
CA THR A 72 3.35 -2.64 -5.10
C THR A 72 1.99 -2.57 -5.78
N ALA A 73 1.63 -3.61 -6.55
CA ALA A 73 0.30 -3.70 -7.14
C ALA A 73 -0.80 -3.77 -6.07
N HIS A 74 -0.57 -4.52 -5.01
CA HIS A 74 -1.48 -4.60 -3.85
C HIS A 74 -1.65 -3.23 -3.16
N ALA A 75 -0.59 -2.43 -3.04
CA ALA A 75 -0.67 -1.06 -2.51
C ALA A 75 -1.50 -0.13 -3.41
N ASP A 76 -1.35 -0.24 -4.73
CA ASP A 76 -2.10 0.58 -5.68
C ASP A 76 -3.60 0.23 -5.69
N LEU A 77 -3.94 -1.06 -5.58
CA LEU A 77 -5.32 -1.52 -5.44
C LEU A 77 -5.95 -1.06 -4.11
N TRP A 78 -5.17 -1.01 -3.02
CA TRP A 78 -5.64 -0.48 -1.73
C TRP A 78 -6.04 0.99 -1.85
N VAL A 79 -5.20 1.79 -2.52
CA VAL A 79 -5.49 3.22 -2.80
C VAL A 79 -6.82 3.36 -3.53
N GLY A 80 -6.99 2.61 -4.63
CA GLY A 80 -8.23 2.64 -5.41
C GLY A 80 -9.47 2.28 -4.59
N PHE A 81 -9.36 1.29 -3.70
CA PHE A 81 -10.45 0.94 -2.78
C PHE A 81 -10.76 2.07 -1.78
N VAL A 82 -9.74 2.65 -1.14
CA VAL A 82 -9.94 3.73 -0.16
C VAL A 82 -10.53 4.98 -0.82
N GLU A 83 -10.11 5.33 -2.04
CA GLU A 83 -10.68 6.44 -2.81
C GLU A 83 -12.14 6.19 -3.19
N ALA A 84 -12.48 4.97 -3.65
CA ALA A 84 -13.86 4.59 -3.95
C ALA A 84 -14.75 4.63 -2.69
N ARG A 85 -14.23 4.16 -1.55
CA ARG A 85 -14.90 4.24 -0.24
C ARG A 85 -15.15 5.68 0.18
N ASN A 86 -14.13 6.54 0.07
CA ASN A 86 -14.24 7.95 0.43
C ASN A 86 -15.27 8.66 -0.49
N THR A 87 -15.29 8.33 -1.78
CA THR A 87 -16.30 8.84 -2.73
C THR A 87 -17.71 8.44 -2.33
N TYR A 88 -17.93 7.15 -2.04
CA TYR A 88 -19.22 6.65 -1.57
C TYR A 88 -19.66 7.33 -0.26
N LYS A 89 -18.75 7.45 0.71
CA LYS A 89 -19.01 8.14 1.99
C LYS A 89 -19.46 9.58 1.78
N VAL A 90 -18.76 10.35 0.94
CA VAL A 90 -19.11 11.73 0.60
C VAL A 90 -20.50 11.82 -0.04
N LEU A 91 -20.88 10.85 -0.87
CA LEU A 91 -22.23 10.80 -1.45
C LEU A 91 -23.30 10.48 -0.40
N CYS A 92 -23.04 9.58 0.55
CA CYS A 92 -23.96 9.31 1.66
C CYS A 92 -24.20 10.54 2.55
N GLU A 93 -23.19 11.38 2.74
CA GLU A 93 -23.29 12.61 3.53
C GLU A 93 -24.03 13.75 2.80
N LYS A 94 -24.22 13.65 1.48
CA LYS A 94 -24.96 14.65 0.70
C LYS A 94 -26.48 14.44 0.83
N LYS A 95 -27.16 15.45 1.37
CA LYS A 95 -28.63 15.47 1.55
C LYS A 95 -29.47 15.26 0.28
N ALA A 96 -28.89 15.46 -0.91
CA ALA A 96 -29.58 15.36 -2.20
C ALA A 96 -28.84 14.47 -3.21
N ALA A 97 -28.05 13.49 -2.74
CA ALA A 97 -27.42 12.53 -3.65
C ALA A 97 -28.49 11.71 -4.40
N LYS A 98 -28.34 11.55 -5.71
CA LYS A 98 -29.24 10.72 -6.50
C LYS A 98 -28.98 9.25 -6.18
N ALA A 99 -30.03 8.44 -6.11
CA ALA A 99 -29.92 7.01 -5.86
C ALA A 99 -28.99 6.30 -6.86
N ALA A 100 -29.05 6.68 -8.14
CA ALA A 100 -28.19 6.14 -9.18
C ALA A 100 -26.69 6.44 -8.96
N ASP A 101 -26.36 7.62 -8.41
CA ASP A 101 -24.97 8.00 -8.11
C ASP A 101 -24.42 7.19 -6.93
N LEU A 102 -25.27 6.95 -5.92
CA LEU A 102 -24.94 6.11 -4.76
C LEU A 102 -24.71 4.66 -5.17
N GLU A 103 -25.59 4.09 -6.00
CA GLU A 103 -25.47 2.72 -6.51
C GLU A 103 -24.19 2.55 -7.34
N SER A 104 -23.92 3.49 -8.26
CA SER A 104 -22.70 3.47 -9.07
C SER A 104 -21.44 3.54 -8.20
N ALA A 105 -21.42 4.41 -7.19
CA ALA A 105 -20.28 4.52 -6.27
C ALA A 105 -20.11 3.27 -5.39
N GLN A 106 -21.21 2.65 -4.96
CA GLN A 106 -21.19 1.42 -4.19
C GLN A 106 -20.63 0.25 -5.01
N GLU A 107 -21.05 0.10 -6.28
CA GLU A 107 -20.53 -0.94 -7.16
C GLU A 107 -19.05 -0.75 -7.49
N LYS A 108 -18.62 0.50 -7.71
CA LYS A 108 -17.19 0.83 -7.85
C LYS A 108 -16.39 0.44 -6.61
N MET A 109 -16.90 0.74 -5.43
CA MET A 109 -16.25 0.36 -4.16
C MET A 109 -16.16 -1.16 -4.00
N LYS A 110 -17.23 -1.91 -4.30
CA LYS A 110 -17.22 -3.40 -4.25
C LYS A 110 -16.23 -3.99 -5.23
N SER A 111 -16.20 -3.48 -6.46
CA SER A 111 -15.27 -3.93 -7.51
C SER A 111 -13.81 -3.68 -7.10
N ALA A 112 -13.50 -2.50 -6.58
CA ALA A 112 -12.18 -2.17 -6.08
C ALA A 112 -11.76 -3.06 -4.90
N TYR A 113 -12.68 -3.36 -3.97
CA TYR A 113 -12.42 -4.29 -2.87
C TYR A 113 -12.10 -5.70 -3.37
N ARG A 114 -12.89 -6.24 -4.31
CA ARG A 114 -12.65 -7.57 -4.89
C ARG A 114 -11.27 -7.65 -5.53
N ALA A 115 -10.96 -6.70 -6.41
CA ALA A 115 -9.67 -6.61 -7.07
C ALA A 115 -8.49 -6.57 -6.08
N TRP A 116 -8.65 -5.83 -4.98
CA TRP A 116 -7.65 -5.77 -3.90
C TRP A 116 -7.55 -7.06 -3.09
N SER A 117 -8.66 -7.73 -2.78
CA SER A 117 -8.68 -8.91 -1.91
C SER A 117 -8.27 -10.22 -2.60
N GLU A 118 -8.33 -10.26 -3.92
CA GLU A 118 -8.10 -11.45 -4.75
C GLU A 118 -6.68 -11.53 -5.35
N ILE A 119 -5.80 -10.56 -5.06
CA ILE A 119 -4.41 -10.50 -5.54
C ILE A 119 -3.40 -11.20 -4.61
#